data_AF-A0A1N7HEE1-F1
#
_entry.id   AF-A0A1N7HEE1-F1
#
_cell.length_a   1.000
_cell.length_b   1.000
_cell.length_c   1.000
_cell.angle_alpha   90.00
_cell.angle_beta   90.00
_cell.angle_gamma   90.00
#
_symmetry.space_group_name_H-M   'P 1'
#
loop_
_entity.id
_entity.type
_entity.pdbx_description
1 polymer ?
#
loop_
_entity_poly.entity_id
_entity_poly.type
_entity_poly.pdbx_seq_one_letter_code
_entity_poly.pdbx_strand_id
1 'polypeptide(L)'
;MTEIHRFPLPLSTRINRLFAQFHHSDEPEVSNQDVATVIGMRLGRKINAADIDAARNGLRHLPHDVCTELCTFMYADPEYLIGTDETLIHTEDERLRQRIANRH
;
A
#
# COMPACT_ATOMS: atom_id res chain seq x y z
N MET A 1 27.83 3.62 17.17
CA MET A 1 27.06 3.73 15.90
C MET A 1 25.63 3.45 16.27
N THR A 2 24.78 4.47 16.28
CA THR A 2 23.43 4.40 16.83
C THR A 2 22.54 3.67 15.82
N GLU A 3 22.23 2.39 16.08
CA GLU A 3 21.15 1.68 15.39
C GLU A 3 19.84 2.41 15.68
N ILE A 4 19.36 3.20 14.72
CA ILE A 4 17.99 3.67 14.74
C ILE A 4 17.14 2.51 14.23
N HIS A 5 16.81 1.57 15.10
CA HIS A 5 15.67 0.67 14.87
C HIS A 5 14.40 1.52 14.95
N ARG A 6 14.08 2.23 13.86
CA ARG A 6 12.75 2.79 13.67
C ARG A 6 11.87 1.66 13.16
N PHE A 7 11.13 1.10 14.10
CA PHE A 7 9.85 0.39 13.98
C PHE A 7 9.16 0.55 12.62
N PRO A 8 8.42 -0.48 12.16
CA PRO A 8 7.90 -0.54 10.80
C PRO A 8 7.17 0.74 10.42
N LEU A 9 7.42 1.20 9.19
CA LEU A 9 6.82 2.40 8.64
C LEU A 9 5.31 2.41 8.87
N PRO A 10 4.71 3.57 9.18
CA PRO A 10 3.27 3.69 9.35
C PRO A 10 2.52 3.03 8.19
N LEU A 11 1.42 2.35 8.49
CA LEU A 11 0.62 1.67 7.46
C LEU A 11 0.20 2.64 6.35
N SER A 12 -0.15 3.88 6.71
CA SER A 12 -0.44 4.96 5.75
C SER A 12 0.72 5.24 4.80
N THR A 13 1.95 5.28 5.30
CA THR A 13 3.15 5.46 4.47
C THR A 13 3.35 4.29 3.51
N ARG A 14 3.14 3.06 3.99
CA ARG A 14 3.24 1.86 3.15
C ARG A 14 2.17 1.83 2.06
N ILE A 15 0.92 2.16 2.40
CA ILE A 15 -0.17 2.30 1.42
C ILE A 15 0.19 3.34 0.36
N ASN A 16 0.60 4.55 0.77
CA ASN A 16 0.97 5.60 -0.19
C ASN A 16 2.14 5.20 -1.11
N ARG A 17 3.06 4.35 -0.64
CA ARG A 17 4.13 3.78 -1.49
C ARG A 17 3.60 2.84 -2.57
N LEU A 18 2.59 2.03 -2.26
CA LEU A 18 1.96 1.17 -3.28
C LEU A 18 1.26 2.00 -4.36
N PHE A 19 0.54 3.05 -3.96
CA PHE A 19 -0.06 3.99 -4.92
C PHE A 19 1.00 4.70 -5.79
N ALA A 20 2.10 5.13 -5.18
CA ALA A 20 3.22 5.72 -5.91
C ALA A 20 3.90 4.72 -6.87
N GLN A 21 3.85 3.42 -6.59
CA GLN A 21 4.39 2.38 -7.47
C GLN A 21 3.39 2.00 -8.59
N PHE A 22 2.08 2.18 -8.41
CA PHE A 22 1.10 1.61 -9.33
C PHE A 22 0.74 2.50 -10.54
N HIS A 23 1.39 3.66 -10.74
CA HIS A 23 1.07 4.57 -11.85
C HIS A 23 2.18 4.69 -12.91
N HIS A 24 1.87 4.66 -14.20
CA HIS A 24 2.87 4.93 -15.24
C HIS A 24 3.43 6.35 -15.13
N SER A 25 4.67 6.60 -15.58
CA SER A 25 5.34 7.90 -15.44
C SER A 25 4.55 9.08 -16.05
N ASP A 26 3.68 8.80 -17.02
CA ASP A 26 2.83 9.79 -17.70
C ASP A 26 1.35 9.70 -17.31
N GLU A 27 0.98 8.79 -16.38
CA GLU A 27 -0.40 8.59 -15.94
C GLU A 27 -0.60 9.13 -14.52
N PRO A 28 -1.78 9.71 -14.23
CA PRO A 28 -2.12 10.08 -12.87
C PRO A 28 -2.16 8.85 -11.97
N GLU A 29 -1.86 9.07 -10.68
CA GLU A 29 -2.05 8.04 -9.67
C GLU A 29 -3.49 7.51 -9.69
N VAL A 30 -3.64 6.18 -9.53
CA VAL A 30 -4.96 5.54 -9.48
C VAL A 30 -5.81 6.18 -8.37
N SER A 31 -7.06 6.51 -8.69
CA SER A 31 -7.93 7.19 -7.73
C SER A 31 -8.38 6.26 -6.60
N ASN A 32 -8.64 6.81 -5.42
CA ASN A 32 -9.22 6.06 -4.30
C ASN A 32 -10.58 5.41 -4.68
N GLN A 33 -11.32 6.04 -5.59
CA GLN A 33 -12.60 5.54 -6.09
C GLN A 33 -12.42 4.29 -6.95
N ASP A 34 -11.44 4.29 -7.85
CA ASP A 34 -11.14 3.14 -8.70
C ASP A 34 -10.62 1.98 -7.87
N VAL A 35 -9.71 2.24 -6.92
CA VAL A 35 -9.20 1.24 -5.98
C VAL A 35 -10.34 0.62 -5.16
N ALA A 36 -11.22 1.44 -4.57
CA ALA A 36 -12.35 0.95 -3.80
C ALA A 36 -13.31 0.11 -4.65
N THR A 37 -13.52 0.50 -5.92
CA THR A 37 -14.37 -0.22 -6.87
C THR A 37 -13.78 -1.59 -7.19
N VAL A 38 -12.49 -1.65 -7.58
CA VAL A 38 -11.82 -2.91 -7.96
C VAL A 38 -11.72 -3.85 -6.77
N ILE A 39 -11.27 -3.37 -5.60
CA ILE A 39 -11.17 -4.21 -4.40
C ILE A 39 -12.55 -4.70 -3.97
N GLY A 40 -13.57 -3.83 -4.03
CA GLY A 40 -14.93 -4.21 -3.70
C GLY A 40 -15.50 -5.29 -4.61
N MET A 41 -15.21 -5.22 -5.92
CA MET A 41 -15.56 -6.28 -6.87
C MET A 41 -14.88 -7.60 -6.55
N ARG A 42 -13.58 -7.58 -6.20
CA ARG A 42 -12.81 -8.79 -5.86
C ARG A 42 -13.28 -9.46 -4.57
N LEU A 43 -13.64 -8.66 -3.56
CA LEU A 43 -14.15 -9.15 -2.28
C LEU A 43 -15.65 -9.44 -2.27
N GLY A 44 -16.39 -9.10 -3.33
CA GLY A 44 -17.83 -9.25 -3.39
C GLY A 44 -18.60 -8.36 -2.41
N ARG A 45 -18.03 -7.21 -2.01
CA ARG A 45 -18.69 -6.24 -1.11
C ARG A 45 -18.36 -4.80 -1.47
N LYS A 46 -19.23 -3.85 -1.08
CA LYS A 46 -18.95 -2.42 -1.28
C LYS A 46 -17.82 -1.97 -0.34
N ILE A 47 -16.81 -1.30 -0.91
CA ILE A 47 -15.77 -0.57 -0.17
C ILE A 47 -15.98 0.92 -0.42
N ASN A 48 -15.86 1.75 0.62
CA ASN A 48 -15.99 3.20 0.49
C ASN A 48 -14.62 3.81 0.15
N ALA A 49 -14.57 4.65 -0.88
CA ALA A 49 -13.36 5.38 -1.24
C ALA A 49 -12.85 6.28 -0.10
N ALA A 50 -13.75 6.80 0.74
CA ALA A 50 -13.40 7.57 1.92
C ALA A 50 -12.64 6.74 2.97
N ASP A 51 -12.84 5.41 3.02
CA ASP A 51 -12.08 4.54 3.92
C ASP A 51 -10.65 4.35 3.43
N ILE A 52 -10.46 4.23 2.12
CA ILE A 52 -9.14 4.18 1.48
C ILE A 52 -8.40 5.50 1.71
N ASP A 53 -9.08 6.63 1.51
CA ASP A 53 -8.51 7.96 1.77
C ASP A 53 -8.14 8.15 3.24
N ALA A 54 -9.02 7.78 4.17
CA ALA A 54 -8.73 7.84 5.61
C ALA A 54 -7.52 6.95 5.97
N ALA A 55 -7.37 5.78 5.34
CA ALA A 55 -6.23 4.91 5.58
C ALA A 55 -4.90 5.47 5.06
N ARG A 56 -4.94 6.09 3.87
CA ARG A 56 -3.79 6.82 3.31
C ARG A 56 -3.33 8.00 4.16
N ASN A 57 -4.27 8.62 4.87
CA ASN A 57 -3.99 9.71 5.81
C ASN A 57 -3.70 9.22 7.25
N GLY A 58 -3.73 7.91 7.50
CA GLY A 58 -3.50 7.34 8.83
C GLY A 58 -4.63 7.57 9.83
N LEU A 59 -5.81 7.94 9.36
CA LEU A 59 -7.02 8.23 10.16
C LEU A 59 -7.89 6.99 10.39
N ARG A 60 -7.68 5.92 9.61
CA ARG A 60 -8.44 4.68 9.70
C ARG A 60 -7.57 3.48 9.33
N HIS A 61 -7.82 2.33 9.96
CA HIS A 61 -7.25 1.06 9.53
C HIS A 61 -8.18 0.38 8.53
N LEU A 62 -7.61 -0.21 7.49
CA LEU A 62 -8.36 -1.08 6.58
C LEU A 62 -8.43 -2.49 7.16
N PRO A 63 -9.53 -3.22 6.92
CA PRO A 63 -9.59 -4.64 7.19
C PRO A 63 -8.48 -5.42 6.48
N HIS A 64 -8.04 -6.52 7.09
CA HIS A 64 -6.92 -7.32 6.58
C HIS A 64 -7.15 -7.85 5.15
N ASP A 65 -8.37 -8.30 4.84
CA ASP A 65 -8.76 -8.73 3.49
C ASP A 65 -8.65 -7.61 2.46
N VAL A 66 -8.99 -6.37 2.83
CA VAL A 66 -8.81 -5.17 1.98
C VAL A 66 -7.33 -4.87 1.78
N CYS A 67 -6.48 -5.00 2.81
CA CYS A 67 -5.04 -4.82 2.67
C CYS A 67 -4.41 -5.88 1.76
N THR A 68 -4.80 -7.14 1.89
CA THR A 68 -4.33 -8.23 1.02
C THR A 68 -4.71 -7.99 -0.44
N GLU A 69 -5.96 -7.59 -0.71
CA GLU A 69 -6.40 -7.28 -2.07
C GLU A 69 -5.75 -6.01 -2.63
N LEU A 70 -5.48 -5.01 -1.78
CA LEU A 70 -4.76 -3.80 -2.18
C LEU A 70 -3.34 -4.13 -2.65
N CYS A 71 -2.59 -4.94 -1.89
CA CYS A 71 -1.27 -5.42 -2.30
C CYS A 71 -1.35 -6.20 -3.63
N THR A 72 -2.31 -7.13 -3.72
CA THR A 72 -2.49 -7.97 -4.91
C THR A 72 -2.84 -7.16 -6.15
N PHE A 73 -3.74 -6.16 -6.01
CA PHE A 73 -4.08 -5.24 -7.08
C PHE A 73 -2.86 -4.44 -7.55
N MET A 74 -2.00 -4.03 -6.62
CA MET A 74 -0.82 -3.20 -6.89
C MET A 74 0.48 -3.98 -7.15
N TYR A 75 0.39 -5.30 -7.36
CA TYR A 75 1.54 -6.20 -7.60
C TYR A 75 2.62 -6.14 -6.51
N ALA A 76 2.18 -6.03 -5.25
CA ALA A 76 3.03 -6.10 -4.06
C ALA A 76 2.70 -7.34 -3.23
N ASP A 77 3.64 -7.76 -2.39
CA ASP A 77 3.43 -8.85 -1.45
C ASP A 77 2.46 -8.40 -0.33
N PRO A 78 1.39 -9.17 -0.02
CA PRO A 78 0.52 -8.89 1.12
C PRO A 78 1.27 -8.66 2.43
N GLU A 79 2.34 -9.43 2.70
CA GLU A 79 3.17 -9.31 3.90
C GLU A 79 3.69 -7.88 4.12
N TYR A 80 3.81 -7.08 3.05
CA TYR A 80 4.20 -5.68 3.18
C TYR A 80 3.20 -4.84 3.99
N LEU A 81 1.90 -5.08 3.88
CA LEU A 81 0.87 -4.34 4.64
C LEU A 81 0.43 -5.08 5.90
N ILE A 82 0.26 -6.40 5.81
CA ILE A 82 -0.34 -7.22 6.88
C ILE A 82 0.68 -7.99 7.72
N GLY A 83 1.93 -8.08 7.26
CA GLY A 83 2.96 -8.86 7.90
C GLY A 83 3.35 -8.30 9.27
N THR A 84 3.87 -9.20 10.10
CA THR A 84 4.46 -8.86 11.41
C THR A 84 5.98 -8.96 11.43
N ASP A 85 6.58 -9.51 10.38
CA ASP A 85 8.03 -9.60 10.24
C ASP A 85 8.60 -8.28 9.71
N GLU A 86 9.27 -7.55 10.61
CA GLU A 86 9.86 -6.25 10.30
C GLU A 86 10.97 -6.33 9.22
N THR A 87 11.70 -7.44 9.17
CA THR A 87 12.78 -7.65 8.19
C THR A 87 12.21 -7.81 6.79
N LEU A 88 11.11 -8.58 6.66
CA LEU A 88 10.42 -8.73 5.39
C LEU A 88 9.78 -7.42 4.95
N ILE A 89 9.09 -6.72 5.85
CA ILE A 89 8.50 -5.41 5.55
C ILE A 89 9.57 -4.43 5.07
N HIS A 90 10.73 -4.36 5.75
CA HIS A 90 11.81 -3.48 5.35
C HIS A 90 12.41 -3.85 3.99
N THR A 91 12.58 -5.14 3.72
CA THR A 91 13.10 -5.63 2.44
C THR A 91 12.17 -5.28 1.28
N GLU A 92 10.87 -5.51 1.45
CA GLU A 92 9.87 -5.13 0.45
C GLU A 92 9.79 -3.61 0.28
N ASP A 93 9.93 -2.87 1.37
CA ASP A 93 9.95 -1.41 1.33
C ASP A 93 11.10 -0.84 0.50
N GLU A 94 12.30 -1.40 0.65
CA GLU A 94 13.46 -1.01 -0.14
C GLU A 94 13.27 -1.36 -1.62
N ARG A 95 12.75 -2.54 -1.93
CA ARG A 95 12.42 -2.96 -3.30
C ARG A 95 11.43 -2.01 -3.96
N LEU A 96 10.37 -1.62 -3.24
CA LEU A 96 9.38 -0.66 -3.69
C LEU A 96 10.01 0.70 -3.99
N ARG A 97 10.83 1.22 -3.07
CA ARG A 97 11.55 2.49 -3.25
C ARG A 97 12.46 2.45 -4.49
N GLN A 98 13.19 1.36 -4.71
CA GLN A 98 14.04 1.20 -5.89
C GLN A 98 13.22 1.18 -7.19
N ARG A 99 12.09 0.48 -7.23
CA ARG A 99 11.20 0.45 -8.41
C ARG A 99 10.63 1.83 -8.73
N ILE A 100 10.22 2.58 -7.71
CA ILE A 100 9.73 3.96 -7.86
C ILE A 100 10.86 4.86 -8.39
N ALA A 101 12.07 4.77 -7.82
CA ALA A 101 13.20 5.59 -8.24
C ALA A 101 13.71 5.28 -9.66
N ASN A 102 13.62 4.02 -10.10
CA ASN A 102 14.11 3.58 -11.41
C ASN A 102 13.09 3.71 -12.55
N ARG A 103 11.90 4.28 -12.29
CA ARG A 103 10.97 4.70 -13.34
C ARG A 103 11.43 6.04 -13.92
N HIS A 104 12.33 5.98 -14.90
CA HIS A 104 12.75 7.10 -15.74
C HIS A 104 12.50 6.78 -17.21
#